data_AF-A0A2V8ILT8-F1
#
_entry.id   AF-A0A2V8ILT8-F1
#
_cell.length_a   1.000
_cell.length_b   1.000
_cell.length_c   1.000
_cell.angle_alpha   90.00
_cell.angle_beta   90.00
_cell.angle_gamma   90.00
#
_symmetry.space_group_name_H-M   'P 1'
#
loop_
_entity.id
_entity.type
_entity.pdbx_description
1 polymer ?
#
loop_
_entity_poly.entity_id
_entity_poly.type
_entity_poly.pdbx_seq_one_letter_code
_entity_poly.pdbx_strand_id
1 'polypeptide(L)'
;MTGKVILFHPPYDGPPLGPPLSLLSLASPLVHAGMSVCIVDGSIEPDFKSVLAREIRDAVCLGISLLTGRMILCAIDVAQCVRQLRPEVPIIFGGWHPSLLPEQTLKEDRVDIVARGQGERTLFETVIQLQEKKSLESVQGISFKAEGRSINNPDRPVENINNFPPPAFEMGNFEAYERVTGVRKLPYASSLGCPYACHYCTDQVFYNRRFNAYTAARVVAEVTDLVSRYRLTDVALLDSNFPVNVKRAVEIASGFIQSGIKFRWTFQASTDLLCRMTDDEVRMLAESGVAHMGFGTESASEEVLQSMNKKHQRI
;
A
#
# COMPACT_ATOMS: atom_id res chain seq x y z
N MET A 1 4.84 28.45 6.61
CA MET A 1 3.74 27.67 7.21
C MET A 1 4.18 26.21 7.17
N THR A 2 4.55 25.64 8.33
CA THR A 2 5.53 24.54 8.45
C THR A 2 5.01 23.43 9.36
N GLY A 3 3.77 23.00 9.16
CA GLY A 3 3.22 21.88 9.94
C GLY A 3 3.60 20.54 9.33
N LYS A 4 3.67 19.50 10.16
CA LYS A 4 4.06 18.13 9.79
C LYS A 4 2.84 17.29 9.40
N VAL A 5 2.96 16.43 8.39
CA VAL A 5 1.94 15.40 8.11
C VAL A 5 2.32 14.13 8.86
N ILE A 6 1.45 13.65 9.74
CA ILE A 6 1.67 12.39 10.46
C ILE A 6 0.94 11.27 9.71
N LEU A 7 1.66 10.21 9.34
CA LEU A 7 1.09 9.00 8.75
C LEU A 7 1.27 7.84 9.73
N PHE A 8 0.16 7.27 10.17
CA PHE A 8 0.14 6.16 11.12
C PHE A 8 -0.27 4.85 10.44
N HIS A 9 0.52 3.80 10.70
CA HIS A 9 0.17 2.43 10.37
C HIS A 9 -0.18 1.67 11.66
N PRO A 10 -1.47 1.33 11.88
CA PRO A 10 -1.85 0.48 12.99
C PRO A 10 -1.17 -0.88 12.93
N PRO A 11 -0.79 -1.48 14.08
CA PRO A 11 -0.29 -2.84 14.09
C PRO A 11 -1.38 -3.83 13.66
N TYR A 12 -0.96 -4.96 13.10
CA TYR A 12 -1.81 -6.08 12.73
C TYR A 12 -1.29 -7.39 13.31
N ASP A 13 -2.12 -8.43 13.27
CA ASP A 13 -1.75 -9.75 13.76
C ASP A 13 -0.71 -10.40 12.83
N GLY A 14 0.47 -10.70 13.36
CA GLY A 14 1.57 -11.34 12.63
C GLY A 14 2.83 -10.47 12.52
N PRO A 15 3.93 -11.03 12.01
CA PRO A 15 5.17 -10.28 11.84
C PRO A 15 5.02 -9.25 10.72
N PRO A 16 5.54 -8.01 10.89
CA PRO A 16 5.48 -7.03 9.82
C PRO A 16 6.31 -7.50 8.62
N LEU A 17 5.83 -7.21 7.40
CA LEU A 17 6.57 -7.56 6.17
C LEU A 17 7.81 -6.66 5.93
N GLY A 18 7.87 -5.51 6.59
CA GLY A 18 8.86 -4.46 6.37
C GLY A 18 8.19 -3.08 6.41
N PRO A 19 8.90 -2.01 6.03
CA PRO A 19 8.32 -0.67 5.96
C PRO A 19 7.00 -0.64 5.15
N PRO A 20 5.93 0.00 5.64
CA PRO A 20 4.62 -0.05 5.02
C PRO A 20 4.63 0.69 3.68
N LEU A 21 4.71 -0.07 2.58
CA LEU A 21 4.78 0.49 1.22
C LEU A 21 3.66 1.50 0.95
N SER A 22 2.45 1.26 1.45
CA SER A 22 1.34 2.19 1.32
C SER A 22 1.67 3.58 1.88
N LEU A 23 2.25 3.67 3.08
CA LEU A 23 2.62 4.96 3.67
C LEU A 23 3.83 5.58 2.99
N LEU A 24 4.80 4.78 2.53
CA LEU A 24 5.94 5.28 1.75
C LEU A 24 5.49 5.90 0.41
N SER A 25 4.51 5.27 -0.26
CA SER A 25 3.90 5.82 -1.48
C SER A 25 3.11 7.10 -1.20
N LEU A 26 2.35 7.16 -0.10
CA LEU A 26 1.62 8.36 0.32
C LEU A 26 2.55 9.51 0.72
N ALA A 27 3.67 9.20 1.38
CA ALA A 27 4.66 10.18 1.80
C ALA A 27 5.42 10.79 0.62
N SER A 28 5.64 10.01 -0.45
CA SER A 28 6.52 10.42 -1.54
C SER A 28 6.13 11.74 -2.22
N PRO A 29 4.88 11.96 -2.68
CA PRO A 29 4.48 13.26 -3.25
C PRO A 29 4.62 14.43 -2.27
N LEU A 30 4.38 14.20 -0.97
CA LEU A 30 4.47 15.21 0.08
C LEU A 30 5.93 15.64 0.31
N VAL A 31 6.84 14.67 0.44
CA VAL A 31 8.28 14.92 0.63
C VAL A 31 8.87 15.61 -0.61
N HIS A 32 8.51 15.18 -1.82
CA HIS A 32 8.95 15.82 -3.06
C HIS A 32 8.49 17.27 -3.19
N ALA A 33 7.37 17.65 -2.56
CA ALA A 33 6.90 19.02 -2.47
C ALA A 33 7.54 19.81 -1.31
N GLY A 34 8.53 19.24 -0.61
CA GLY A 34 9.23 19.88 0.50
C GLY A 34 8.45 19.89 1.82
N MET A 35 7.39 19.07 1.96
CA MET A 35 6.64 18.97 3.20
C MET A 35 7.35 18.07 4.22
N SER A 36 7.19 18.39 5.51
CA SER A 36 7.64 17.51 6.59
C SER A 36 6.62 16.39 6.81
N VAL A 37 7.08 15.15 6.72
CA VAL A 37 6.26 13.94 6.95
C VAL A 37 6.90 13.10 8.04
N CYS A 38 6.09 12.56 8.94
CA CYS A 38 6.51 11.56 9.93
C CYS A 38 5.65 10.32 9.79
N ILE A 39 6.30 9.17 9.60
CA ILE A 39 5.66 7.86 9.58
C ILE A 39 5.84 7.23 10.96
N VAL A 40 4.74 6.78 11.54
CA VAL A 40 4.71 5.99 12.78
C VAL A 40 4.06 4.65 12.47
N ASP A 41 4.80 3.56 12.66
CA ASP A 41 4.28 2.20 12.48
C ASP A 41 4.21 1.49 13.84
N GLY A 42 3.00 1.21 14.30
CA GLY A 42 2.78 0.54 15.57
C GLY A 42 3.27 -0.91 15.62
N SER A 43 3.65 -1.49 14.47
CA SER A 43 4.23 -2.84 14.38
C SER A 43 5.69 -2.91 14.82
N ILE A 44 6.41 -1.77 14.79
CA ILE A 44 7.81 -1.67 15.20
C ILE A 44 8.05 -0.69 16.35
N GLU A 45 7.03 0.09 16.72
CA GLU A 45 7.09 1.08 17.79
C GLU A 45 6.07 0.73 18.87
N PRO A 46 6.43 -0.04 19.92
CA PRO A 46 5.50 -0.42 20.98
C PRO A 46 4.89 0.76 21.75
N ASP A 47 5.59 1.90 21.83
CA ASP A 47 5.12 3.12 22.51
C ASP A 47 4.63 4.18 21.50
N PHE A 48 3.99 3.72 20.42
CA PHE A 48 3.54 4.59 19.33
C PHE A 48 2.62 5.72 19.82
N LYS A 49 1.86 5.53 20.90
CA LYS A 49 0.98 6.58 21.45
C LYS A 49 1.78 7.76 21.99
N SER A 50 2.87 7.51 22.70
CA SER A 50 3.73 8.58 23.23
C SER A 50 4.47 9.30 22.10
N VAL A 51 4.91 8.55 21.08
CA VAL A 51 5.47 9.13 19.85
C VAL A 51 4.44 10.03 19.17
N LEU A 52 3.23 9.54 18.92
CA LEU A 52 2.15 10.33 18.32
C LEU A 52 1.81 11.58 19.16
N ALA A 53 1.73 11.45 20.49
CA ALA A 53 1.48 12.58 21.38
C ALA A 53 2.54 13.69 21.26
N ARG A 54 3.80 13.31 21.01
CA ARG A 54 4.90 14.25 20.77
C ARG A 54 4.79 14.91 19.40
N GLU A 55 4.60 14.10 18.35
CA GLU A 55 4.63 14.53 16.95
C GLU A 55 3.36 15.28 16.52
N ILE A 56 2.23 15.07 17.20
CA ILE A 56 0.97 15.73 16.85
C ILE A 56 0.95 17.22 17.21
N ARG A 57 1.89 17.71 18.02
CA ARG A 57 1.94 19.11 18.51
C ARG A 57 2.14 20.15 17.40
N ASP A 58 2.78 19.78 16.30
CA ASP A 58 3.02 20.64 15.13
C ASP A 58 2.37 20.07 13.86
N ALA A 59 1.43 19.14 14.01
CA ALA A 59 0.82 18.46 12.87
C ALA A 59 -0.24 19.30 12.13
N VAL A 60 -0.22 19.19 10.80
CA VAL A 60 -1.29 19.66 9.90
C VAL A 60 -2.47 18.70 9.94
N CYS A 61 -2.20 17.40 9.92
CA CYS A 61 -3.20 16.35 9.95
C CYS A 61 -2.56 15.02 10.40
N LEU A 62 -3.43 14.09 10.77
CA LEU A 62 -3.09 12.68 10.99
C LEU A 62 -3.77 11.84 9.90
N GLY A 63 -3.00 11.17 9.06
CA GLY A 63 -3.46 10.12 8.16
C GLY A 63 -3.28 8.74 8.79
N ILE A 64 -4.32 7.91 8.78
CA ILE A 64 -4.26 6.52 9.24
C ILE A 64 -4.64 5.59 8.09
N SER A 65 -3.72 4.71 7.68
CA SER A 65 -3.98 3.70 6.64
C SER A 65 -4.29 2.34 7.27
N LEU A 66 -5.49 1.80 7.03
CA LEU A 66 -5.97 0.60 7.72
C LEU A 66 -6.71 -0.40 6.83
N LEU A 67 -6.56 -1.68 7.19
CA LEU A 67 -7.34 -2.80 6.67
C LEU A 67 -8.52 -3.12 7.59
N THR A 68 -9.45 -3.93 7.09
CA THR A 68 -10.55 -4.45 7.91
C THR A 68 -9.98 -5.36 9.02
N GLY A 69 -10.48 -5.23 10.24
CA GLY A 69 -10.09 -6.07 11.38
C GLY A 69 -9.55 -5.25 12.56
N ARG A 70 -8.59 -5.80 13.31
CA ARG A 70 -8.06 -5.19 14.54
C ARG A 70 -7.45 -3.80 14.34
N MET A 71 -6.94 -3.51 13.14
CA MET A 71 -6.43 -2.18 12.79
C MET A 71 -7.49 -1.09 12.98
N ILE A 72 -8.78 -1.38 12.79
CA ILE A 72 -9.88 -0.44 13.02
C ILE A 72 -9.93 -0.01 14.49
N LEU A 73 -9.84 -0.96 15.42
CA LEU A 73 -9.90 -0.69 16.86
C LEU A 73 -8.73 0.20 17.29
N CYS A 74 -7.52 -0.12 16.82
CA CYS A 74 -6.34 0.69 17.10
C CYS A 74 -6.44 2.09 16.47
N ALA A 75 -6.95 2.21 15.24
CA ALA A 75 -7.15 3.49 14.58
C ALA A 75 -8.12 4.40 15.35
N ILE A 76 -9.22 3.84 15.87
CA ILE A 76 -10.19 4.58 16.69
C ILE A 76 -9.56 5.04 18.02
N ASP A 77 -8.81 4.16 18.68
CA ASP A 77 -8.10 4.47 19.94
C ASP A 77 -7.04 5.57 19.74
N VAL A 78 -6.27 5.50 18.65
CA VAL A 78 -5.33 6.55 18.26
C VAL A 78 -6.06 7.86 17.94
N ALA A 79 -7.15 7.81 17.18
CA ALA A 79 -7.94 8.99 16.88
C ALA A 79 -8.50 9.64 18.15
N GLN A 80 -8.94 8.85 19.13
CA GLN A 80 -9.39 9.33 20.44
C GLN A 80 -8.25 10.01 21.21
N CYS A 81 -7.07 9.39 21.27
CA CYS A 81 -5.90 9.98 21.92
C CYS A 81 -5.52 11.33 21.30
N VAL A 82 -5.50 11.40 19.97
CA VAL A 82 -5.19 12.64 19.25
C VAL A 82 -6.25 13.71 19.49
N ARG A 83 -7.54 13.36 19.51
CA ARG A 83 -8.61 14.32 19.83
C ARG A 83 -8.51 14.89 21.24
N GLN A 84 -8.04 14.11 22.21
CA GLN A 84 -7.82 14.60 23.58
C GLN A 84 -6.67 15.61 23.66
N LEU A 85 -5.65 15.45 22.82
CA LEU A 85 -4.45 16.30 22.82
C LEU A 85 -4.57 17.53 21.92
N ARG A 86 -5.20 17.36 20.74
CA ARG A 86 -5.29 18.31 19.65
C ARG A 86 -6.64 18.16 18.93
N PRO A 87 -7.75 18.60 19.55
CA PRO A 87 -9.10 18.40 19.03
C PRO A 87 -9.33 19.01 17.64
N GLU A 88 -8.54 20.00 17.25
CA GLU A 88 -8.63 20.71 15.99
C GLU A 88 -7.86 20.05 14.83
N VAL A 89 -6.97 19.09 15.10
CA VAL A 89 -6.15 18.47 14.04
C VAL A 89 -7.03 17.56 13.18
N PRO A 90 -7.09 17.77 11.85
CA PRO A 90 -7.81 16.89 10.95
C PRO A 90 -7.32 15.45 11.01
N ILE A 91 -8.25 14.49 11.13
CA ILE A 91 -7.98 13.05 11.09
C ILE A 91 -8.55 12.45 9.81
N ILE A 92 -7.66 11.86 9.02
CA ILE A 92 -7.93 11.27 7.71
C ILE A 92 -7.77 9.75 7.82
N PHE A 93 -8.82 9.00 7.54
CA PHE A 93 -8.74 7.54 7.41
C PHE A 93 -8.63 7.16 5.94
N GLY A 94 -7.77 6.21 5.62
CA GLY A 94 -7.58 5.68 4.28
C GLY A 94 -7.19 4.21 4.27
N GLY A 95 -6.92 3.67 3.08
CA GLY A 95 -6.68 2.24 2.89
C GLY A 95 -7.96 1.48 2.54
N TRP A 96 -7.88 0.16 2.58
CA TRP A 96 -8.91 -0.72 2.01
C TRP A 96 -10.26 -0.57 2.72
N HIS A 97 -10.29 -0.61 4.06
CA HIS A 97 -11.56 -0.56 4.80
C HIS A 97 -12.29 0.78 4.66
N PRO A 98 -11.65 1.95 4.90
CA PRO A 98 -12.30 3.25 4.72
C PRO A 98 -12.77 3.47 3.28
N SER A 99 -12.05 2.93 2.30
CA SER A 99 -12.44 3.08 0.91
C SER A 99 -13.63 2.19 0.50
N LEU A 100 -13.77 0.98 1.08
CA LEU A 100 -14.94 0.11 0.85
C LEU A 100 -16.20 0.63 1.54
N LEU A 101 -16.03 1.20 2.74
CA LEU A 101 -17.13 1.59 3.63
C LEU A 101 -16.97 3.04 4.09
N PRO A 102 -16.95 4.02 3.18
CA PRO A 102 -16.63 5.42 3.52
C PRO A 102 -17.70 6.04 4.40
N GLU A 103 -18.98 5.81 4.11
CA GLU A 103 -20.09 6.35 4.91
C GLU A 103 -20.11 5.77 6.32
N GLN A 104 -19.87 4.45 6.46
CA GLN A 104 -19.76 3.82 7.78
C GLN A 104 -18.56 4.35 8.55
N THR A 105 -17.41 4.52 7.87
CA THR A 105 -16.20 5.04 8.49
C THR A 105 -16.40 6.49 8.95
N LEU A 106 -17.10 7.32 8.17
CA LEU A 106 -17.42 8.69 8.58
C LEU A 106 -18.44 8.78 9.71
N LYS A 107 -19.23 7.75 10.01
CA LYS A 107 -20.09 7.75 11.21
C LYS A 107 -19.30 7.75 12.51
N GLU A 108 -18.02 7.37 12.47
CA GLU A 108 -17.14 7.52 13.62
C GLU A 108 -16.83 9.00 13.86
N ASP A 109 -17.30 9.55 14.98
CA ASP A 109 -17.24 10.98 15.31
C ASP A 109 -15.84 11.58 15.21
N ARG A 110 -14.81 10.79 15.53
CA ARG A 110 -13.42 11.26 15.56
C ARG A 110 -12.76 11.35 14.18
N VAL A 111 -13.37 10.77 13.14
CA VAL A 111 -12.88 10.81 11.75
C VAL A 111 -13.50 12.01 11.02
N ASP A 112 -12.66 12.87 10.41
CA ASP A 112 -13.15 14.03 9.65
C ASP A 112 -13.24 13.74 8.16
N ILE A 113 -12.27 12.99 7.64
CA ILE A 113 -12.06 12.77 6.21
C ILE A 113 -11.77 11.29 5.99
N VAL A 114 -12.35 10.74 4.94
CA VAL A 114 -12.02 9.43 4.39
C VAL A 114 -11.42 9.63 3.00
N ALA A 115 -10.17 9.22 2.83
CA ALA A 115 -9.51 9.15 1.52
C ALA A 115 -9.80 7.77 0.89
N ARG A 116 -10.45 7.77 -0.27
CA ARG A 116 -10.94 6.57 -0.96
C ARG A 116 -10.07 6.22 -2.17
N GLY A 117 -9.84 4.92 -2.36
CA GLY A 117 -9.15 4.39 -3.52
C GLY A 117 -7.65 4.66 -3.50
N GLN A 118 -7.08 5.03 -4.66
CA GLN A 118 -5.67 5.39 -4.78
C GLN A 118 -5.42 6.73 -4.06
N GLY A 119 -4.48 6.73 -3.12
CA GLY A 119 -4.39 7.77 -2.09
C GLY A 119 -3.32 8.83 -2.35
N GLU A 120 -2.33 8.59 -3.19
CA GLU A 120 -1.13 9.41 -3.35
C GLU A 120 -1.48 10.86 -3.74
N ARG A 121 -2.25 11.02 -4.83
CA ARG A 121 -2.73 12.33 -5.27
C ARG A 121 -3.81 12.90 -4.34
N THR A 122 -4.73 12.05 -3.91
CA THR A 122 -5.87 12.42 -3.06
C THR A 122 -5.42 13.01 -1.73
N LEU A 123 -4.48 12.35 -1.04
CA LEU A 123 -3.90 12.81 0.21
C LEU A 123 -3.10 14.10 -0.02
N PHE A 124 -2.27 14.14 -1.07
CA PHE A 124 -1.49 15.33 -1.40
C PHE A 124 -2.37 16.58 -1.53
N GLU A 125 -3.41 16.51 -2.36
CA GLU A 125 -4.36 17.62 -2.54
C GLU A 125 -5.13 17.95 -1.25
N THR A 126 -5.52 16.92 -0.48
CA THR A 126 -6.18 17.12 0.82
C THR A 126 -5.28 17.91 1.77
N VAL A 127 -4.01 17.51 1.92
CA VAL A 127 -3.04 18.19 2.79
C VAL A 127 -2.83 19.64 2.36
N ILE A 128 -2.71 19.91 1.05
CA ILE A 128 -2.59 21.27 0.52
C ILE A 128 -3.78 22.13 0.93
N GLN A 129 -5.02 21.66 0.71
CA GLN A 129 -6.22 22.42 1.09
C GLN A 129 -6.28 22.66 2.61
N LEU A 130 -5.89 21.67 3.43
CA LEU A 130 -5.83 21.81 4.89
C LEU A 130 -4.78 22.84 5.34
N GLN A 131 -3.58 22.83 4.75
CA GLN A 131 -2.53 23.83 5.06
C GLN A 131 -2.96 25.25 4.69
N GLU A 132 -3.62 25.40 3.55
CA GLU A 132 -4.10 26.68 3.05
C GLU A 132 -5.43 27.13 3.67
N LYS A 133 -6.03 26.28 4.55
CA LYS A 133 -7.34 26.48 5.17
C LYS A 133 -8.44 26.77 4.14
N LYS A 134 -8.39 26.06 3.02
CA LYS A 134 -9.35 26.16 1.91
C LYS A 134 -10.37 25.02 1.96
N SER A 135 -11.43 25.16 1.16
CA SER A 135 -12.48 24.15 1.05
C SER A 135 -11.97 22.83 0.47
N LEU A 136 -12.49 21.73 1.01
CA LEU A 136 -12.21 20.37 0.55
C LEU A 136 -13.10 19.93 -0.63
N GLU A 137 -14.11 20.71 -1.01
CA GLU A 137 -15.10 20.36 -2.05
C GLU A 137 -14.49 20.07 -3.43
N SER A 138 -13.29 20.62 -3.72
CA SER A 138 -12.60 20.40 -5.00
C SER A 138 -11.74 19.13 -5.05
N VAL A 139 -11.49 18.48 -3.90
CA VAL A 139 -10.57 17.34 -3.82
C VAL A 139 -11.30 16.06 -4.24
N GLN A 140 -10.95 15.49 -5.38
CA GLN A 140 -11.54 14.19 -5.79
C GLN A 140 -11.03 13.05 -4.91
N GLY A 141 -11.87 12.04 -4.71
CA GLY A 141 -11.53 10.81 -4.00
C GLY A 141 -11.68 10.89 -2.48
N ILE A 142 -12.25 11.95 -1.92
CA ILE A 142 -12.54 12.02 -0.47
C ILE A 142 -14.03 12.03 -0.18
N SER A 143 -14.36 11.57 1.02
CA SER A 143 -15.62 11.86 1.71
C SER A 143 -15.27 12.57 3.02
N PHE A 144 -16.00 13.60 3.43
CA PHE A 144 -15.64 14.37 4.63
C PHE A 144 -16.85 14.94 5.35
N LYS A 145 -16.67 15.35 6.60
CA LYS A 145 -17.69 16.04 7.38
C LYS A 145 -17.60 17.56 7.19
N ALA A 146 -18.74 18.18 6.90
CA ALA A 146 -18.89 19.63 6.95
C ALA A 146 -20.29 19.98 7.49
N GLU A 147 -20.36 20.95 8.40
CA GLU A 147 -21.63 21.42 8.98
C GLU A 147 -22.52 20.29 9.53
N GLY A 148 -21.90 19.29 10.18
CA GLY A 148 -22.62 18.12 10.74
C GLY A 148 -23.14 17.12 9.72
N ARG A 149 -22.77 17.26 8.43
CA ARG A 149 -23.22 16.39 7.33
C ARG A 149 -22.02 15.72 6.67
N SER A 150 -22.24 14.50 6.14
CA SER A 150 -21.25 13.83 5.30
C SER A 150 -21.38 14.31 3.86
N ILE A 151 -20.28 14.78 3.28
CA ILE A 151 -20.16 15.19 1.88
C ILE A 151 -19.29 14.16 1.17
N ASN A 152 -19.77 13.66 0.03
CA ASN A 152 -19.02 12.75 -0.84
C ASN A 152 -18.61 13.51 -2.10
N ASN A 153 -17.31 13.76 -2.27
CA ASN A 153 -16.81 14.31 -3.53
C ASN A 153 -16.84 13.22 -4.62
N PRO A 154 -16.69 13.57 -5.90
CA PRO A 154 -16.54 12.57 -6.96
C PRO A 154 -15.35 11.63 -6.72
N ASP A 155 -15.48 10.38 -7.14
CA ASP A 155 -14.39 9.41 -7.10
C ASP A 155 -13.23 9.85 -8.00
N ARG A 156 -12.00 9.58 -7.55
CA ARG A 156 -10.80 9.84 -8.35
C ARG A 156 -10.51 8.66 -9.27
N PRO A 157 -10.34 8.85 -10.58
CA PRO A 157 -9.85 7.81 -11.47
C PRO A 157 -8.46 7.31 -11.05
N VAL A 158 -8.23 6.00 -11.13
CA VAL A 158 -6.90 5.42 -10.91
C VAL A 158 -5.89 6.00 -11.90
N GLU A 159 -4.82 6.56 -11.37
CA GLU A 159 -3.71 7.15 -12.10
C GLU A 159 -2.61 6.10 -12.34
N ASN A 160 -1.88 6.23 -13.45
CA ASN A 160 -0.78 5.33 -13.77
C ASN A 160 0.32 5.43 -12.69
N ILE A 161 0.81 4.29 -12.16
CA ILE A 161 1.84 4.31 -11.10
C ILE A 161 3.17 4.91 -11.58
N ASN A 162 3.38 4.95 -12.89
CA ASN A 162 4.54 5.58 -13.50
C ASN A 162 4.53 7.11 -13.41
N ASN A 163 3.39 7.73 -13.11
CA ASN A 163 3.25 9.19 -12.98
C ASN A 163 3.65 9.70 -11.58
N PHE A 164 3.82 8.79 -10.62
CA PHE A 164 4.20 9.15 -9.26
C PHE A 164 5.72 9.05 -9.07
N PRO A 165 6.30 9.90 -8.21
CA PRO A 165 7.65 9.69 -7.74
C PRO A 165 7.79 8.30 -7.10
N PRO A 166 8.98 7.70 -7.10
CA PRO A 166 9.23 6.45 -6.38
C PRO A 166 8.79 6.57 -4.91
N PRO A 167 8.26 5.49 -4.28
CA PRO A 167 7.96 5.51 -2.86
C PRO A 167 9.16 6.00 -2.03
N ALA A 168 8.90 6.70 -0.93
CA ALA A 168 9.93 7.33 -0.09
C ALA A 168 10.67 6.29 0.77
N PHE A 169 11.34 5.31 0.14
CA PHE A 169 12.01 4.18 0.81
C PHE A 169 13.08 4.62 1.83
N GLU A 170 13.65 5.81 1.67
CA GLU A 170 14.55 6.45 2.63
C GLU A 170 13.90 6.73 4.00
N MET A 171 12.57 6.82 4.05
CA MET A 171 11.83 6.92 5.31
C MET A 171 11.59 5.55 5.98
N GLY A 172 11.93 4.44 5.29
CA GLY A 172 11.78 3.09 5.81
C GLY A 172 12.91 2.72 6.79
N ASN A 173 12.56 2.47 8.05
CA ASN A 173 13.54 2.02 9.06
C ASN A 173 13.79 0.50 8.98
N PHE A 174 14.46 0.04 7.92
CA PHE A 174 14.72 -1.38 7.67
C PHE A 174 15.41 -2.10 8.84
N GLU A 175 16.25 -1.41 9.61
CA GLU A 175 16.90 -1.97 10.80
C GLU A 175 15.90 -2.23 11.94
N ALA A 176 14.92 -1.36 12.15
CA ALA A 176 13.86 -1.61 13.13
C ALA A 176 13.00 -2.83 12.75
N TYR A 177 12.65 -2.99 11.46
CA TYR A 177 11.94 -4.19 11.01
C TYR A 177 12.77 -5.46 11.15
N GLU A 178 14.08 -5.40 10.88
CA GLU A 178 14.97 -6.54 11.07
C GLU A 178 15.04 -6.96 12.55
N ARG A 179 15.09 -6.01 13.50
CA ARG A 179 15.08 -6.32 14.95
C ARG A 179 13.81 -7.06 15.38
N VAL A 180 12.67 -6.76 14.77
CA VAL A 180 11.37 -7.37 15.12
C VAL A 180 11.14 -8.71 14.41
N THR A 181 11.64 -8.84 13.18
CA THR A 181 11.30 -9.99 12.30
C THR A 181 12.44 -10.96 12.08
N GLY A 182 13.67 -10.56 12.40
CA GLY A 182 14.91 -11.28 12.08
C GLY A 182 15.32 -11.20 10.60
N VAL A 183 14.58 -10.48 9.75
CA VAL A 183 14.85 -10.41 8.30
C VAL A 183 14.78 -8.98 7.81
N ARG A 184 15.77 -8.57 7.01
CA ARG A 184 15.75 -7.27 6.35
C ARG A 184 15.03 -7.37 5.00
N LYS A 185 13.71 -7.16 5.04
CA LYS A 185 12.81 -7.37 3.92
C LYS A 185 12.29 -6.06 3.33
N LEU A 186 12.17 -6.03 1.99
CA LEU A 186 11.55 -4.94 1.23
C LEU A 186 10.18 -5.37 0.69
N PRO A 187 9.09 -4.78 1.19
CA PRO A 187 7.80 -4.83 0.50
C PRO A 187 7.84 -3.90 -0.72
N TYR A 188 7.56 -4.45 -1.91
CA TYR A 188 7.63 -3.72 -3.18
C TYR A 188 6.45 -4.09 -4.07
N ALA A 189 5.80 -3.13 -4.71
CA ALA A 189 4.76 -3.39 -5.71
C ALA A 189 5.32 -3.08 -7.10
N SER A 190 5.49 -4.12 -7.91
CA SER A 190 5.90 -4.00 -9.30
C SER A 190 4.72 -3.62 -10.20
N SER A 191 3.51 -3.95 -9.76
CA SER A 191 2.25 -3.59 -10.40
C SER A 191 1.13 -3.42 -9.36
N LEU A 192 0.11 -2.64 -9.73
CA LEU A 192 -1.13 -2.47 -9.00
C LEU A 192 -2.32 -2.88 -9.88
N GLY A 193 -3.29 -3.53 -9.26
CA GLY A 193 -4.48 -4.03 -9.91
C GLY A 193 -4.26 -5.30 -10.73
N CYS A 194 -5.37 -5.88 -11.17
CA CYS A 194 -5.42 -7.18 -11.83
C CYS A 194 -6.54 -7.16 -12.88
N PRO A 195 -6.35 -7.70 -14.11
CA PRO A 195 -7.36 -7.59 -15.18
C PRO A 195 -8.56 -8.53 -15.00
N TYR A 196 -8.47 -9.47 -14.06
CA TYR A 196 -9.51 -10.44 -13.76
C TYR A 196 -10.57 -9.86 -12.82
N ALA A 197 -11.76 -10.48 -12.81
CA ALA A 197 -12.94 -10.00 -12.09
C ALA A 197 -13.50 -11.09 -11.16
N CYS A 198 -12.61 -11.74 -10.39
CA CYS A 198 -13.00 -12.77 -9.44
C CYS A 198 -13.97 -12.18 -8.40
N HIS A 199 -15.17 -12.71 -8.22
CA HIS A 199 -16.25 -12.09 -7.43
C HIS A 199 -15.88 -11.76 -5.98
N TYR A 200 -14.96 -12.51 -5.38
CA TYR A 200 -14.51 -12.32 -4.00
C TYR A 200 -13.39 -11.27 -3.84
N CYS A 201 -12.78 -10.83 -4.94
CA CYS A 201 -11.56 -10.03 -4.90
C CYS A 201 -11.87 -8.53 -4.75
N THR A 202 -11.19 -7.86 -3.84
CA THR A 202 -11.34 -6.40 -3.64
C THR A 202 -10.60 -5.57 -4.68
N ASP A 203 -9.58 -6.10 -5.36
CA ASP A 203 -8.81 -5.35 -6.37
C ASP A 203 -9.69 -4.79 -7.49
N GLN A 204 -10.73 -5.53 -7.89
CA GLN A 204 -11.64 -5.08 -8.95
C GLN A 204 -12.42 -3.83 -8.53
N VAL A 205 -12.67 -3.64 -7.22
CA VAL A 205 -13.36 -2.47 -6.68
C VAL A 205 -12.47 -1.24 -6.79
N PHE A 206 -11.17 -1.38 -6.53
CA PHE A 206 -10.24 -0.25 -6.48
C PHE A 206 -9.58 0.08 -7.80
N TYR A 207 -9.14 -0.94 -8.51
CA TYR A 207 -8.38 -0.78 -9.74
C TYR A 207 -9.22 -0.97 -11.00
N ASN A 208 -10.51 -1.29 -10.86
CA ASN A 208 -11.47 -1.46 -11.96
C ASN A 208 -10.90 -2.30 -13.12
N ARG A 209 -10.32 -3.44 -12.76
CA ARG A 209 -9.71 -4.41 -13.69
C ARG A 209 -8.56 -3.84 -14.54
N ARG A 210 -7.93 -2.74 -14.09
CA ARG A 210 -6.76 -2.17 -14.74
C ARG A 210 -5.51 -2.80 -14.17
N PHE A 211 -4.65 -3.29 -15.06
CA PHE A 211 -3.30 -3.70 -14.71
C PHE A 211 -2.36 -2.52 -14.96
N ASN A 212 -1.78 -2.00 -13.90
CA ASN A 212 -0.93 -0.81 -13.92
C ASN A 212 0.45 -1.20 -13.40
N ALA A 213 1.44 -1.28 -14.29
CA ALA A 213 2.72 -1.89 -13.97
C ALA A 213 3.90 -0.98 -14.35
N TYR A 214 4.97 -1.09 -13.58
CA TYR A 214 6.28 -0.60 -13.98
C TYR A 214 6.86 -1.47 -15.09
N THR A 215 7.73 -0.90 -15.94
CA THR A 215 8.49 -1.69 -16.91
C THR A 215 9.43 -2.66 -16.18
N ALA A 216 9.77 -3.79 -16.81
CA ALA A 216 10.72 -4.75 -16.24
C ALA A 216 12.06 -4.08 -15.89
N ALA A 217 12.59 -3.27 -16.81
CA ALA A 217 13.84 -2.54 -16.60
C ALA A 217 13.80 -1.61 -15.36
N ARG A 218 12.68 -0.90 -15.15
CA ARG A 218 12.51 -0.05 -13.96
C ARG A 218 12.49 -0.87 -12.68
N VAL A 219 11.73 -1.97 -12.65
CA VAL A 219 11.69 -2.87 -11.48
C VAL A 219 13.07 -3.42 -11.16
N VAL A 220 13.80 -3.89 -12.17
CA VAL A 220 15.15 -4.43 -11.99
C VAL A 220 16.09 -3.35 -11.42
N ALA A 221 16.09 -2.16 -12.01
CA ALA A 221 16.93 -1.06 -11.55
C ALA A 221 16.60 -0.64 -10.11
N GLU A 222 15.32 -0.40 -9.79
CA GLU A 222 14.90 0.04 -8.45
C GLU A 222 15.18 -1.02 -7.39
N VAL A 223 14.77 -2.28 -7.63
CA VAL A 223 14.92 -3.34 -6.62
C VAL A 223 16.40 -3.63 -6.37
N THR A 224 17.25 -3.73 -7.40
CA THR A 224 18.68 -4.03 -7.21
C THR A 224 19.43 -2.90 -6.50
N ASP A 225 19.08 -1.65 -6.79
CA ASP A 225 19.58 -0.47 -6.08
C ASP A 225 19.16 -0.48 -4.60
N LEU A 226 17.87 -0.69 -4.31
CA LEU A 226 17.36 -0.76 -2.93
C LEU A 226 17.99 -1.91 -2.14
N VAL A 227 18.10 -3.09 -2.76
CA VAL A 227 18.72 -4.28 -2.16
C VAL A 227 20.15 -3.98 -1.76
N SER A 228 20.93 -3.38 -2.66
CA SER A 228 22.33 -3.04 -2.43
C SER A 228 22.46 -1.93 -1.37
N ARG A 229 21.69 -0.85 -1.51
CA ARG A 229 21.74 0.33 -0.64
C ARG A 229 21.37 0.02 0.81
N TYR A 230 20.31 -0.77 1.01
CA TYR A 230 19.79 -1.08 2.34
C TYR A 230 20.23 -2.44 2.87
N ARG A 231 21.07 -3.18 2.13
CA ARG A 231 21.55 -4.54 2.47
C ARG A 231 20.39 -5.51 2.72
N LEU A 232 19.37 -5.45 1.87
CA LEU A 232 18.18 -6.27 1.99
C LEU A 232 18.51 -7.71 1.61
N THR A 233 17.94 -8.67 2.31
CA THR A 233 18.09 -10.10 2.00
C THR A 233 16.87 -10.66 1.26
N ASP A 234 15.71 -10.02 1.44
CA ASP A 234 14.43 -10.50 0.96
C ASP A 234 13.60 -9.36 0.33
N VAL A 235 12.91 -9.67 -0.76
CA VAL A 235 11.96 -8.78 -1.42
C VAL A 235 10.60 -9.46 -1.50
N ALA A 236 9.58 -8.86 -0.90
CA ALA A 236 8.20 -9.32 -1.03
C ALA A 236 7.50 -8.49 -2.12
N LEU A 237 7.25 -9.11 -3.28
CA LEU A 237 6.40 -8.50 -4.30
C LEU A 237 4.95 -8.54 -3.83
N LEU A 238 4.36 -7.36 -3.67
CA LEU A 238 2.99 -7.13 -3.19
C LEU A 238 1.97 -7.08 -4.33
N ASP A 239 2.39 -7.35 -5.57
CA ASP A 239 1.52 -7.46 -6.73
C ASP A 239 0.37 -8.43 -6.44
N SER A 240 -0.86 -8.00 -6.71
CA SER A 240 -2.04 -8.85 -6.59
C SER A 240 -1.95 -10.15 -7.40
N ASN A 241 -1.27 -10.07 -8.55
CA ASN A 241 -1.00 -11.21 -9.42
C ASN A 241 0.19 -10.87 -10.33
N PHE A 242 1.40 -11.30 -9.94
CA PHE A 242 2.64 -10.91 -10.60
C PHE A 242 2.74 -11.35 -12.08
N PRO A 243 2.45 -12.62 -12.44
CA PRO A 243 2.64 -13.11 -13.82
C PRO A 243 1.47 -12.77 -14.76
N VAL A 244 0.64 -11.75 -14.46
CA VAL A 244 -0.41 -11.27 -15.39
C VAL A 244 0.16 -11.00 -16.78
N ASN A 245 1.38 -10.48 -16.84
CA ASN A 245 2.20 -10.43 -18.05
C ASN A 245 3.43 -11.34 -17.85
N VAL A 246 3.33 -12.59 -18.34
CA VAL A 246 4.39 -13.61 -18.22
C VAL A 246 5.71 -13.13 -18.81
N LYS A 247 5.70 -12.50 -19.99
CA LYS A 247 6.91 -11.97 -20.62
C LYS A 247 7.63 -10.98 -19.69
N ARG A 248 6.88 -10.05 -19.09
CA ARG A 248 7.42 -9.09 -18.12
C ARG A 248 7.97 -9.77 -16.87
N ALA A 249 7.29 -10.78 -16.35
CA ALA A 249 7.76 -11.55 -15.19
C ALA A 249 9.10 -12.23 -15.46
N VAL A 250 9.24 -12.83 -16.65
CA VAL A 250 10.49 -13.44 -17.14
C VAL A 250 11.59 -12.41 -17.33
N GLU A 251 11.30 -11.26 -17.94
CA GLU A 251 12.26 -10.16 -18.09
C GLU A 251 12.77 -9.65 -16.73
N ILE A 252 11.91 -9.55 -15.72
CA ILE A 252 12.30 -9.15 -14.36
C ILE A 252 13.25 -10.17 -13.74
N ALA A 253 12.90 -11.46 -13.80
CA ALA A 253 13.73 -12.53 -13.24
C ALA A 253 15.09 -12.63 -13.94
N SER A 254 15.10 -12.55 -15.27
CA SER A 254 16.33 -12.51 -16.06
C SER A 254 17.18 -11.29 -15.70
N GLY A 255 16.56 -10.11 -15.54
CA GLY A 255 17.26 -8.90 -15.13
C GLY A 255 17.88 -9.00 -13.73
N PHE A 256 17.20 -9.65 -12.77
CA PHE A 256 17.77 -9.92 -11.45
C PHE A 256 19.01 -10.84 -11.54
N ILE A 257 18.96 -11.90 -12.34
CA ILE A 257 20.13 -12.77 -12.58
C ILE A 257 21.29 -11.97 -13.18
N GLN A 258 21.02 -11.21 -14.23
CA GLN A 258 22.03 -10.41 -14.95
C GLN A 258 22.65 -9.30 -14.08
N SER A 259 21.91 -8.77 -13.11
CA SER A 259 22.42 -7.76 -12.18
C SER A 259 23.56 -8.27 -11.28
N GLY A 260 23.64 -9.59 -11.08
CA GLY A 260 24.59 -10.22 -10.16
C GLY A 260 24.26 -10.02 -8.68
N ILE A 261 23.26 -9.21 -8.33
CA ILE A 261 22.83 -8.97 -6.94
C ILE A 261 22.04 -10.18 -6.44
N LYS A 262 22.42 -10.69 -5.26
CA LYS A 262 21.81 -11.88 -4.66
C LYS A 262 20.86 -11.50 -3.54
N PHE A 263 19.59 -11.89 -3.69
CA PHE A 263 18.54 -11.75 -2.70
C PHE A 263 17.46 -12.80 -2.95
N ARG A 264 16.63 -13.04 -1.95
CA ARG A 264 15.43 -13.88 -2.08
C ARG A 264 14.25 -13.01 -2.45
N TRP A 265 13.32 -13.52 -3.26
CA TRP A 265 12.08 -12.79 -3.49
C TRP A 265 10.85 -13.70 -3.56
N THR A 266 9.69 -13.12 -3.29
CA THR A 266 8.42 -13.83 -3.22
C THR A 266 7.35 -13.10 -4.01
N PHE A 267 6.41 -13.83 -4.59
CA PHE A 267 5.27 -13.23 -5.30
C PHE A 267 4.01 -14.10 -5.18
N GLN A 268 2.88 -13.55 -5.59
CA GLN A 268 1.61 -14.26 -5.72
C GLN A 268 1.22 -14.44 -7.18
N ALA A 269 0.58 -15.57 -7.50
CA ALA A 269 0.16 -15.90 -8.86
C ALA A 269 -1.16 -16.69 -8.88
N SER A 270 -1.99 -16.42 -9.89
CA SER A 270 -2.98 -17.40 -10.34
C SER A 270 -2.27 -18.64 -10.89
N THR A 271 -2.71 -19.85 -10.54
CA THR A 271 -2.06 -21.10 -10.96
C THR A 271 -1.91 -21.21 -12.48
N ASP A 272 -2.96 -20.88 -13.23
CA ASP A 272 -2.96 -20.98 -14.70
C ASP A 272 -1.88 -20.09 -15.35
N LEU A 273 -1.56 -18.93 -14.77
CA LEU A 273 -0.52 -18.05 -15.32
C LEU A 273 0.88 -18.63 -15.18
N LEU A 274 1.12 -19.41 -14.10
CA LEU A 274 2.36 -20.15 -13.96
C LEU A 274 2.39 -21.34 -14.93
N CYS A 275 1.26 -22.03 -15.13
CA CYS A 275 1.15 -23.13 -16.10
C CYS A 275 1.37 -22.71 -17.57
N ARG A 276 1.31 -21.41 -17.87
CA ARG A 276 1.65 -20.86 -19.19
C ARG A 276 3.15 -20.65 -19.41
N MET A 277 3.94 -20.73 -18.35
CA MET A 277 5.40 -20.67 -18.44
C MET A 277 5.96 -22.02 -18.88
N THR A 278 7.05 -21.99 -19.61
CA THR A 278 7.87 -23.16 -19.90
C THR A 278 8.65 -23.60 -18.66
N ASP A 279 9.08 -24.86 -18.62
CA ASP A 279 9.94 -25.36 -17.54
C ASP A 279 11.20 -24.52 -17.36
N ASP A 280 11.79 -24.02 -18.45
CA ASP A 280 12.99 -23.18 -18.40
C ASP A 280 12.72 -21.80 -17.80
N GLU A 281 11.55 -21.22 -18.08
CA GLU A 281 11.12 -19.97 -17.44
C GLU A 281 10.88 -20.17 -15.93
N VAL A 282 10.30 -21.31 -15.53
CA VAL A 282 10.11 -21.65 -14.11
C VAL A 282 11.45 -21.90 -13.42
N ARG A 283 12.41 -22.59 -14.07
CA ARG A 283 13.77 -22.76 -13.54
C ARG A 283 14.48 -21.41 -13.37
N MET A 284 14.35 -20.52 -14.36
CA MET A 284 14.91 -19.17 -14.29
C MET A 284 14.33 -18.34 -13.13
N LEU A 285 13.02 -18.47 -12.85
CA LEU A 285 12.45 -17.86 -11.65
C LEU A 285 13.16 -18.34 -10.38
N ALA A 286 13.37 -19.65 -10.23
CA ALA A 286 14.10 -20.21 -9.09
C ALA A 286 15.56 -19.70 -9.03
N GLU A 287 16.28 -19.71 -10.14
CA GLU A 287 17.67 -19.23 -10.24
C GLU A 287 17.82 -17.73 -9.91
N SER A 288 16.78 -16.94 -10.21
CA SER A 288 16.73 -15.51 -9.87
C SER A 288 16.52 -15.23 -8.38
N GLY A 289 16.26 -16.25 -7.57
CA GLY A 289 16.09 -16.13 -6.12
C GLY A 289 14.65 -16.25 -5.61
N VAL A 290 13.70 -16.75 -6.42
CA VAL A 290 12.34 -16.99 -5.93
C VAL A 290 12.36 -18.02 -4.81
N ALA A 291 11.92 -17.58 -3.63
CA ALA A 291 11.96 -18.36 -2.41
C ALA A 291 10.61 -18.96 -2.01
N HIS A 292 9.53 -18.28 -2.39
CA HIS A 292 8.16 -18.67 -2.09
C HIS A 292 7.21 -18.09 -3.13
N MET A 293 6.23 -18.90 -3.53
CA MET A 293 5.15 -18.49 -4.43
C MET A 293 3.81 -18.75 -3.75
N GLY A 294 2.98 -17.71 -3.63
CA GLY A 294 1.59 -17.86 -3.20
C GLY A 294 0.70 -18.26 -4.37
N PHE A 295 0.03 -19.40 -4.27
CA PHE A 295 -0.87 -19.90 -5.32
C PHE A 295 -2.32 -19.55 -5.02
N GLY A 296 -2.91 -18.70 -5.85
CA GLY A 296 -4.36 -18.49 -5.85
C GLY A 296 -5.05 -19.60 -6.65
N THR A 297 -5.16 -20.81 -6.10
CA THR A 297 -5.94 -21.92 -6.69
C THR A 297 -7.42 -21.83 -6.33
N GLU A 298 -7.71 -21.54 -5.07
CA GLU A 298 -9.02 -21.50 -4.40
C GLU A 298 -9.83 -22.81 -4.39
N SER A 299 -10.00 -23.46 -5.55
CA SER A 299 -10.84 -24.65 -5.68
C SER A 299 -10.41 -25.51 -6.87
N ALA A 300 -10.61 -26.83 -6.76
CA ALA A 300 -10.49 -27.78 -7.87
C ALA A 300 -11.84 -28.14 -8.52
N SER A 301 -12.95 -27.57 -8.01
CA SER A 301 -14.28 -27.74 -8.62
C SER A 301 -14.51 -26.67 -9.67
N GLU A 302 -14.70 -27.10 -10.92
CA GLU A 302 -15.04 -26.23 -12.04
C GLU A 302 -16.29 -25.38 -11.76
N GLU A 303 -17.32 -25.95 -11.13
CA GLU A 303 -18.53 -25.23 -10.75
C GLU A 303 -18.23 -24.09 -9.75
N VAL A 304 -17.35 -24.35 -8.77
CA VAL A 304 -16.94 -23.34 -7.79
C VAL A 304 -16.08 -22.25 -8.43
N LEU A 305 -15.15 -22.60 -9.33
CA LEU A 305 -14.35 -21.61 -10.05
C LEU A 305 -15.23 -20.73 -10.94
N GLN A 306 -16.26 -21.31 -11.58
CA GLN A 306 -17.24 -20.56 -12.35
C GLN A 306 -18.06 -19.61 -11.48
N SER A 307 -18.52 -20.05 -10.30
CA SER A 307 -19.29 -19.20 -9.37
C SER A 307 -18.45 -18.05 -8.80
N MET A 308 -17.15 -18.24 -8.63
CA MET A 308 -16.18 -17.20 -8.27
C MET A 308 -15.80 -16.29 -9.44
N ASN A 309 -16.27 -16.56 -10.66
CA ASN A 309 -15.83 -15.91 -11.90
C ASN A 309 -14.32 -15.97 -12.13
N LYS A 310 -13.70 -17.08 -11.73
CA LYS A 310 -12.27 -17.36 -11.91
C LYS A 310 -11.99 -18.21 -13.16
N LYS A 311 -12.71 -17.94 -14.25
CA LYS A 311 -12.68 -18.71 -15.51
C LYS A 311 -11.32 -18.73 -16.24
N HIS A 312 -10.40 -17.86 -15.85
CA HIS A 312 -9.04 -17.85 -16.37
C HIS A 312 -8.20 -18.99 -15.77
N GLN A 313 -8.69 -19.67 -14.74
CA GLN A 313 -8.01 -20.75 -14.06
C GLN A 313 -8.43 -22.10 -14.66
N ARG A 314 -7.46 -22.84 -15.20
CA ARG A 314 -7.63 -24.22 -15.66
C ARG A 314 -6.75 -25.09 -14.76
N ILE A 315 -7.37 -25.94 -13.96
CA ILE A 315 -6.71 -26.85 -13.01
C ILE A 315 -7.02 -28.29 -13.45
#